data_AF-A0A4Y8WN61-F1
#
_entry.id   AF-A0A4Y8WN61-F1
#
_cell.length_a   1.000
_cell.length_b   1.000
_cell.length_c   1.000
_cell.angle_alpha   90.00
_cell.angle_beta   90.00
_cell.angle_gamma   90.00
#
_symmetry.space_group_name_H-M   'P 1'
#
loop_
_entity.id
_entity.type
_entity.pdbx_description
1 polymer ?
#
loop_
_entity_poly.entity_id
_entity_poly.type
_entity_poly.pdbx_seq_one_letter_code
_entity_poly.pdbx_strand_id
1 'polypeptide(L)'
;MHDNQNTLSGKVIKILELISGDSKRNPGEKWYRQEFVIETYAQYPRQVCFQIWGEDKIKAANLQLGEDVTVTFELSSREYMEKWYTSAEARNIMKGIPQQYAPQQPQGMGYGAGYPQQGGYQQPQGMPGTNVPFGGGMPQQPQAPQQGGSDDLPF
;
A
#
# COMPACT_ATOMS: atom_id res chain seq x y z
N MET A 1 14.28 -18.14 -22.08
CA MET A 1 14.56 -16.70 -22.04
C MET A 1 13.48 -16.09 -21.17
N HIS A 2 13.80 -15.76 -19.91
CA HIS A 2 12.80 -15.17 -19.01
C HIS A 2 12.77 -13.67 -19.29
N ASP A 3 11.65 -13.22 -19.84
CA ASP A 3 11.38 -11.81 -20.05
C ASP A 3 11.09 -11.21 -18.67
N ASN A 4 12.09 -10.60 -18.05
CA ASN A 4 11.93 -9.93 -16.77
C ASN A 4 11.06 -8.69 -17.02
N GLN A 5 9.76 -8.83 -16.80
CA GLN A 5 8.80 -7.73 -16.89
C GLN A 5 9.12 -6.71 -15.81
N ASN A 6 9.71 -5.58 -16.20
CA ASN A 6 9.95 -4.44 -15.32
C ASN A 6 8.59 -3.92 -14.80
N THR A 7 8.22 -4.33 -13.59
CA THR A 7 6.92 -4.05 -12.99
C THR A 7 7.09 -3.34 -11.66
N LEU A 8 6.26 -2.32 -11.42
CA LEU A 8 6.26 -1.52 -10.20
C LEU A 8 4.83 -1.38 -9.68
N SER A 9 4.63 -1.58 -8.38
CA SER A 9 3.32 -1.43 -7.74
C SER A 9 3.40 -0.39 -6.62
N GLY A 10 2.37 0.45 -6.51
CA GLY A 10 2.33 1.54 -5.54
C GLY A 10 1.01 2.31 -5.54
N LYS A 11 0.93 3.29 -4.66
CA LYS A 11 -0.18 4.24 -4.56
C LYS A 11 0.15 5.51 -5.33
N VAL A 12 -0.74 5.99 -6.20
CA VAL A 12 -0.56 7.27 -6.90
C VAL A 12 -0.61 8.42 -5.89
N ILE A 13 0.50 9.13 -5.73
CA ILE A 13 0.63 10.26 -4.79
C ILE A 13 0.70 11.62 -5.50
N LYS A 14 0.97 11.63 -6.81
CA LYS A 14 1.00 12.86 -7.60
C LYS A 14 0.59 12.58 -9.04
N ILE A 15 -0.22 13.48 -9.60
CA ILE A 15 -0.53 13.55 -11.02
C ILE A 15 0.09 14.87 -11.52
N LEU A 16 1.02 14.79 -12.46
CA LEU A 16 1.60 15.97 -13.08
C LEU A 16 0.73 16.46 -14.24
N GLU A 17 0.95 17.71 -14.63
CA GLU A 17 0.21 18.34 -15.71
C GLU A 17 0.38 17.58 -17.03
N LEU A 18 -0.69 17.59 -17.85
CA LEU A 18 -0.65 17.04 -19.18
C LEU A 18 0.21 17.94 -20.07
N ILE A 19 1.28 17.38 -20.62
CA ILE A 19 2.18 18.06 -21.56
C ILE A 19 1.82 17.63 -22.98
N SER A 20 1.85 18.57 -23.92
CA SER A 20 1.70 18.28 -25.34
C SER A 20 2.69 19.05 -26.19
N GLY A 21 2.85 18.61 -27.44
CA GLY A 21 3.65 19.30 -28.44
C GLY A 21 3.36 18.77 -29.83
N ASP A 22 3.92 19.42 -30.84
CA ASP A 22 3.73 18.98 -32.22
C ASP A 22 4.58 17.74 -32.53
N SER A 23 3.99 16.79 -33.23
CA SER A 23 4.66 15.55 -33.62
C SER A 23 5.70 15.80 -34.70
N LYS A 24 6.94 15.44 -34.41
CA LYS A 24 8.03 15.46 -35.41
C LYS A 24 7.87 14.38 -36.47
N ARG A 25 7.11 13.32 -36.19
CA ARG A 25 6.92 12.17 -37.07
C ARG A 25 5.73 12.35 -38.01
N ASN A 26 4.64 12.93 -37.51
CA ASN A 26 3.39 13.11 -38.23
C ASN A 26 2.99 14.59 -38.20
N PRO A 27 3.27 15.38 -39.25
CA PRO A 27 2.91 16.79 -39.29
C PRO A 27 1.41 17.00 -39.09
N GLY A 28 1.02 17.94 -38.22
CA GLY A 28 -0.38 18.24 -37.91
C GLY A 28 -0.97 17.44 -36.74
N GLU A 29 -0.29 16.40 -36.27
CA GLU A 29 -0.66 15.67 -35.06
C GLU A 29 0.07 16.21 -33.83
N LYS A 30 -0.58 16.12 -32.66
CA LYS A 30 0.02 16.45 -31.37
C LYS A 30 0.36 15.17 -30.62
N TRP A 31 1.52 15.14 -29.96
CA TRP A 31 1.80 14.14 -28.95
C TRP A 31 1.34 14.65 -27.60
N TYR A 32 0.96 13.72 -26.74
CA TYR A 32 0.57 13.98 -25.35
C TYR A 32 1.39 13.08 -24.43
N ARG A 33 1.80 13.63 -23.29
CA ARG A 33 2.49 12.93 -22.23
C ARG A 33 1.95 13.38 -20.89
N GLN A 34 1.70 12.44 -20.00
CA GLN A 34 1.41 12.75 -18.60
C GLN A 34 2.28 11.91 -17.68
N GLU A 35 2.76 12.54 -16.62
CA GLU A 35 3.61 11.91 -15.62
C GLU A 35 2.84 11.71 -14.31
N PHE A 36 3.18 10.63 -13.62
CA PHE A 36 2.56 10.22 -12.36
C PHE A 36 3.65 9.79 -11.40
N VAL A 37 3.47 10.07 -10.11
CA VAL A 37 4.35 9.60 -9.05
C VAL A 37 3.59 8.61 -8.18
N ILE A 38 4.17 7.43 -7.96
CA ILE A 38 3.66 6.46 -7.00
C ILE A 38 4.59 6.30 -5.81
N GLU A 39 4.02 5.96 -4.67
CA GLU A 39 4.74 5.47 -3.49
C GLU A 39 4.64 3.94 -3.43
N THR A 40 5.78 3.25 -3.32
CA THR A 40 5.83 1.77 -3.33
C THR A 40 5.46 1.14 -1.99
N TYR A 41 5.01 -0.12 -2.02
CA TYR A 41 4.64 -0.91 -0.82
C TYR A 41 5.80 -1.63 -0.12
N ALA A 42 7.04 -1.17 -0.30
CA ALA A 42 8.20 -1.79 0.31
C ALA A 42 8.36 -1.36 1.78
N GLN A 43 9.17 -2.11 2.56
CA GLN A 43 9.58 -1.70 3.91
C GLN A 43 10.16 -0.27 3.94
N TYR A 44 10.80 0.14 2.84
CA TYR A 44 11.28 1.49 2.61
C TYR A 44 10.60 2.04 1.34
N PRO A 45 9.41 2.67 1.48
CA PRO A 45 8.68 3.21 0.36
C PRO A 45 9.53 4.18 -0.45
N ARG A 46 9.46 4.06 -1.77
CA ARG A 46 10.13 4.97 -2.71
C ARG A 46 9.08 5.69 -3.53
N GLN A 47 9.30 6.97 -3.73
CA GLN A 47 8.54 7.75 -4.69
C GLN A 47 9.16 7.56 -6.07
N VAL A 48 8.39 7.05 -7.01
CA VAL A 48 8.86 6.74 -8.37
C VAL A 48 7.96 7.43 -9.37
N CYS A 49 8.57 8.19 -10.28
CA CYS A 49 7.88 8.83 -11.40
C CYS A 49 7.87 7.90 -12.62
N PHE A 50 6.71 7.81 -13.29
CA PHE A 50 6.58 7.17 -14.60
C PHE A 50 5.73 8.04 -15.53
N GLN A 51 5.86 7.81 -16.84
CA GLN A 51 5.18 8.57 -17.87
C GLN A 51 4.31 7.68 -18.76
N ILE A 52 3.15 8.20 -19.16
CA ILE A 52 2.26 7.61 -20.17
C ILE A 52 2.31 8.50 -21.40
N TRP A 53 2.51 7.89 -22.57
CA TRP A 53 2.48 8.57 -23.85
C TRP A 53 1.19 8.26 -24.63
N GLY A 54 0.67 9.27 -25.32
CA GLY A 54 -0.53 9.17 -26.15
C GLY A 54 -1.80 9.50 -25.39
N GLU A 55 -2.64 10.35 -25.98
CA GLU A 55 -3.87 10.86 -25.37
C GLU A 55 -4.83 9.73 -25.00
N ASP A 56 -5.02 8.76 -25.90
CA ASP A 56 -5.94 7.64 -25.68
C ASP A 56 -5.51 6.76 -24.49
N LYS A 57 -4.20 6.52 -24.34
CA LYS A 57 -3.68 5.72 -23.23
C LYS A 57 -3.80 6.45 -21.90
N ILE A 58 -3.55 7.75 -21.90
CA ILE A 58 -3.73 8.61 -20.72
C ILE A 58 -5.19 8.59 -20.27
N LYS A 59 -6.12 8.82 -21.20
CA LYS A 59 -7.57 8.79 -20.94
C LYS A 59 -8.04 7.40 -20.50
N ALA A 60 -7.55 6.34 -21.13
CA ALA A 60 -7.91 4.97 -20.77
C ALA A 60 -7.39 4.58 -19.37
N ALA A 61 -6.19 5.02 -18.99
CA ALA A 61 -5.65 4.77 -17.67
C ALA A 61 -6.49 5.46 -16.58
N ASN A 62 -6.93 6.70 -16.83
CA ASN A 62 -7.79 7.49 -15.93
C ASN A 62 -7.37 7.35 -14.46
N LEU A 63 -6.09 7.57 -14.18
CA LEU A 63 -5.52 7.38 -12.85
C LEU A 63 -5.91 8.54 -11.93
N GLN A 64 -6.26 8.20 -10.70
CA GLN A 64 -6.66 9.15 -9.67
C GLN A 64 -5.66 9.18 -8.50
N LEU A 65 -5.62 10.29 -7.75
CA LEU A 65 -4.83 10.35 -6.52
C LEU A 65 -5.34 9.32 -5.51
N GLY A 66 -4.41 8.68 -4.81
CA GLY A 66 -4.69 7.64 -3.82
C GLY A 66 -4.97 6.26 -4.41
N GLU A 67 -5.07 6.13 -5.74
CA GLU A 67 -5.33 4.88 -6.43
C GLU A 67 -4.14 3.92 -6.37
N ASP A 68 -4.41 2.65 -6.15
CA ASP A 68 -3.39 1.61 -6.20
C ASP A 68 -3.20 1.18 -7.65
N VAL A 69 -1.95 1.10 -8.11
CA VAL A 69 -1.63 0.75 -9.49
C VAL A 69 -0.45 -0.19 -9.56
N THR A 70 -0.44 -1.00 -10.61
CA THR A 70 0.71 -1.78 -11.06
C THR A 70 1.03 -1.42 -12.48
N VAL A 71 2.27 -1.01 -12.69
CA VAL A 71 2.77 -0.47 -13.95
C VAL A 71 3.85 -1.39 -14.46
N THR A 72 3.64 -1.95 -15.65
CA THR A 72 4.72 -2.55 -16.43
C THR A 72 5.32 -1.46 -17.31
N PHE A 73 6.63 -1.30 -17.27
CA PHE A 73 7.32 -0.19 -17.92
C PHE A 73 8.58 -0.61 -18.67
N GLU A 74 9.01 0.22 -19.60
CA GLU A 74 10.34 0.15 -20.22
C GLU A 74 11.17 1.34 -19.71
N LEU A 75 12.49 1.17 -19.61
CA LEU A 75 13.38 2.27 -19.26
C LEU A 75 13.93 2.90 -20.53
N SER A 76 13.78 4.22 -20.65
CA SER A 76 14.45 5.01 -21.67
C SER A 76 15.42 5.97 -21.02
N SER A 77 16.60 6.13 -21.61
CA SER A 77 17.62 7.07 -21.15
C SER A 77 17.93 8.07 -22.25
N ARG A 78 18.05 9.34 -21.88
CA ARG A 78 18.46 10.42 -22.79
C ARG A 78 19.56 11.25 -22.16
N GLU A 79 20.53 11.64 -22.99
CA GLU A 79 21.55 12.60 -22.62
C GLU A 79 21.05 14.03 -22.90
N TYR A 80 21.27 14.93 -21.95
CA TYR A 80 21.05 16.36 -22.12
C TYR A 80 22.10 17.13 -21.32
N MET A 81 22.92 17.92 -22.03
CA MET A 81 24.03 18.70 -21.44
C MET A 81 24.96 17.83 -20.58
N GLU A 82 25.50 16.74 -21.16
CA GLU A 82 26.39 15.75 -20.49
C GLU A 82 25.77 15.03 -19.27
N LYS A 83 24.50 15.29 -18.97
CA LYS A 83 23.73 14.61 -17.91
C LYS A 83 22.80 13.59 -18.53
N TRP A 84 22.76 12.42 -17.91
CA TRP A 84 21.86 11.35 -18.31
C TRP A 84 20.60 11.36 -17.45
N TYR A 85 19.45 11.25 -18.11
CA TYR A 85 18.14 11.19 -17.47
C TYR A 85 17.46 9.91 -17.89
N THR A 86 16.97 9.15 -16.92
CA THR A 86 16.20 7.93 -17.14
C THR A 86 14.73 8.20 -16.88
N SER A 87 13.87 7.63 -17.73
CA SER A 87 12.41 7.71 -17.62
C SER A 87 11.82 6.31 -17.64
N ALA A 88 10.84 6.06 -16.78
CA ALA A 88 10.04 4.84 -16.81
C ALA A 88 8.80 5.06 -17.69
N GLU A 89 8.74 4.37 -18.83
CA GLU A 89 7.66 4.50 -19.81
C GLU A 89 6.63 3.39 -19.61
N ALA A 90 5.41 3.76 -19.22
CA ALA A 90 4.35 2.79 -18.98
C ALA A 90 3.93 2.09 -20.28
N ARG A 91 4.02 0.76 -20.26
CA ARG A 91 3.58 -0.15 -21.33
C ARG A 91 2.20 -0.72 -21.03
N ASN A 92 1.99 -1.12 -19.78
CA ASN A 92 0.72 -1.59 -19.27
C ASN A 92 0.46 -1.02 -17.88
N ILE A 93 -0.81 -0.74 -17.57
CA ILE A 93 -1.25 -0.24 -16.29
C ILE A 93 -2.45 -1.07 -15.85
N MET A 94 -2.33 -1.68 -14.68
CA MET A 94 -3.40 -2.37 -13.99
C MET A 94 -3.77 -1.59 -12.74
N LYS A 95 -5.07 -1.33 -12.57
CA LYS A 95 -5.60 -0.75 -11.33
C LYS A 95 -5.65 -1.84 -10.25
N GLY A 96 -5.24 -1.50 -9.04
CA GLY A 96 -5.07 -2.41 -7.90
C GLY A 96 -3.63 -2.93 -7.73
N ILE A 97 -3.46 -3.69 -6.65
CA ILE A 97 -2.22 -4.41 -6.32
C ILE A 97 -2.44 -5.88 -6.70
N PRO A 98 -1.60 -6.49 -7.57
CA PRO A 98 -1.59 -7.92 -7.76
C PRO A 98 -1.38 -8.58 -6.40
N GLN A 99 -2.18 -9.61 -6.07
CA GLN A 99 -2.14 -10.27 -4.77
C GLN A 99 -0.73 -10.69 -4.31
N GLN A 100 0.20 -10.87 -5.25
CA GLN A 100 1.58 -11.25 -4.97
C GLN A 100 2.43 -10.15 -4.31
N TYR A 101 2.03 -8.87 -4.40
CA TYR A 101 2.77 -7.73 -3.82
C TYR A 101 2.04 -7.07 -2.64
N ALA A 102 1.01 -7.72 -2.09
CA ALA A 102 0.37 -7.24 -0.87
C ALA A 102 1.42 -7.17 0.26
N PRO A 103 1.55 -6.05 0.97
CA PRO A 103 2.53 -5.92 2.04
C PRO A 103 2.24 -6.99 3.10
N GLN A 104 3.19 -7.91 3.28
CA GLN A 104 3.18 -8.84 4.40
C GLN A 104 3.36 -8.00 5.66
N GLN A 105 2.28 -7.86 6.44
CA GLN A 105 2.37 -7.23 7.75
C GLN A 105 3.42 -7.98 8.59
N PRO A 106 4.30 -7.29 9.33
CA PRO A 106 5.24 -7.94 10.21
C PRO A 106 4.46 -8.80 11.21
N GLN A 107 4.60 -10.12 11.12
CA GLN A 107 4.08 -11.02 12.14
C GLN A 107 4.85 -10.70 13.43
N GLY A 108 4.17 -10.05 14.37
CA GLY A 108 4.70 -9.79 15.69
C GLY A 108 5.17 -11.10 16.32
N MET A 109 6.43 -11.14 16.74
CA MET A 109 7.00 -12.19 17.59
C MET A 109 6.18 -12.23 18.89
N GLY A 110 5.27 -13.20 18.97
CA GLY A 110 4.53 -13.49 20.18
C GLY A 110 5.41 -14.22 21.18
N TYR A 111 5.95 -13.51 22.17
CA TYR A 111 6.48 -14.12 23.38
C TYR A 111 5.31 -14.46 24.32
N GLY A 112 4.57 -15.52 23.99
CA GLY A 112 3.52 -16.07 24.83
C GLY A 112 4.07 -17.16 25.74
N ALA A 113 4.38 -16.81 26.99
CA ALA A 113 4.70 -17.75 28.06
C ALA A 113 3.52 -18.72 28.27
N GLY A 114 3.78 -20.01 28.10
CA GLY A 114 2.81 -21.07 28.36
C GLY A 114 2.59 -21.26 29.86
N TYR A 115 1.33 -21.16 30.27
CA TYR A 115 0.85 -21.77 31.51
C TYR A 115 -0.18 -22.85 31.14
N PRO A 116 0.01 -24.12 31.56
CA PRO A 116 -0.98 -25.16 31.32
C PRO A 116 -2.16 -24.99 32.28
N GLN A 117 -3.38 -24.94 31.72
CA GLN A 117 -4.62 -24.96 32.50
C GLN A 117 -5.02 -26.42 32.80
N GLN A 118 -5.40 -26.61 34.07
CA GLN A 118 -5.63 -27.87 34.75
C GLN A 118 -7.04 -28.42 34.49
N GLY A 119 -7.18 -29.72 34.70
CA GLY A 119 -8.29 -30.58 34.26
C GLY A 119 -9.68 -30.27 34.80
N GLY A 120 -10.64 -30.90 34.13
CA GLY A 120 -12.06 -30.58 34.16
C GLY A 120 -12.88 -31.24 35.25
N TYR A 121 -14.18 -30.93 35.19
CA TYR A 121 -15.25 -31.66 35.87
C TYR A 121 -16.46 -31.71 34.93
N GLN A 122 -17.00 -32.91 34.74
CA GLN A 122 -18.27 -33.18 34.07
C GLN A 122 -19.43 -32.82 35.01
N GLN A 123 -20.51 -32.23 34.48
CA GLN A 123 -21.78 -32.12 35.18
C GLN A 123 -22.83 -33.03 34.51
N PRO A 124 -23.60 -33.83 35.27
CA PRO A 124 -24.77 -34.54 34.76
C PRO A 124 -26.04 -33.68 34.79
N GLN A 125 -26.98 -34.11 33.95
CA GLN A 125 -28.18 -33.42 33.46
C GLN A 125 -29.45 -33.73 34.27
N GLY A 126 -30.35 -32.74 34.41
CA GLY A 126 -31.73 -32.83 34.96
C GLY A 126 -31.99 -31.70 35.98
N MET A 127 -33.08 -30.92 36.01
CA MET A 127 -34.49 -31.04 35.59
C MET A 127 -35.08 -29.60 35.42
N PRO A 128 -36.33 -29.43 34.90
CA PRO A 128 -36.90 -28.12 34.57
C PRO A 128 -37.77 -27.52 35.70
N GLY A 129 -37.84 -26.18 35.78
CA GLY A 129 -38.99 -25.51 36.37
C GLY A 129 -38.76 -24.17 37.10
N THR A 130 -39.42 -23.15 36.57
CA THR A 130 -40.06 -22.00 37.26
C THR A 130 -39.25 -20.75 37.68
N ASN A 131 -39.96 -19.64 37.48
CA ASN A 131 -39.59 -18.23 37.36
C ASN A 131 -39.41 -17.52 38.72
N VAL A 132 -38.39 -16.65 38.88
CA VAL A 132 -38.45 -15.36 39.61
C VAL A 132 -37.18 -14.50 39.35
N PRO A 133 -37.29 -13.14 39.28
CA PRO A 133 -36.18 -12.24 38.97
C PRO A 133 -35.68 -11.47 40.21
N PHE A 134 -34.38 -11.44 40.50
CA PHE A 134 -33.74 -10.31 41.19
C PHE A 134 -32.22 -10.45 41.29
N GLY A 135 -31.50 -9.37 40.95
CA GLY A 135 -30.41 -8.88 41.79
C GLY A 135 -28.96 -9.24 41.44
N GLY A 136 -28.21 -8.20 41.06
CA GLY A 136 -26.75 -8.07 41.30
C GLY A 136 -25.85 -8.88 40.35
N GLY A 137 -24.71 -8.40 39.89
CA GLY A 137 -23.99 -7.16 40.11
C GLY A 137 -22.82 -7.14 39.13
N MET A 138 -22.37 -5.94 38.77
CA MET A 138 -21.20 -5.71 37.93
C MET A 138 -19.92 -5.92 38.76
N PRO A 139 -18.88 -6.59 38.23
CA PRO A 139 -17.52 -6.39 38.70
C PRO A 139 -16.78 -5.35 37.87
N GLN A 140 -16.04 -4.52 38.59
CA GLN A 140 -15.26 -3.37 38.14
C GLN A 140 -14.02 -3.76 37.31
N GLN A 141 -13.62 -2.87 36.38
CA GLN A 141 -12.30 -2.88 35.74
C GLN A 141 -11.22 -2.38 36.73
N PRO A 142 -10.03 -3.00 36.80
CA PRO A 142 -8.88 -2.42 37.50
C PRO A 142 -8.24 -1.27 36.69
N GLN A 143 -8.07 -0.12 37.32
CA GLN A 143 -7.29 1.02 36.83
C GLN A 143 -5.78 0.70 36.86
N ALA A 144 -5.06 1.15 35.83
CA ALA A 144 -3.60 1.11 35.75
C ALA A 144 -2.97 2.28 36.53
N PRO A 145 -1.82 2.09 37.21
CA PRO A 145 -1.05 3.19 37.79
C PRO A 145 -0.31 4.01 36.73
N GLN A 146 -0.36 5.32 36.89
CA GLN A 146 0.34 6.34 36.12
C GLN A 146 1.60 6.77 36.87
N GLN A 147 2.77 6.72 36.23
CA GLN A 147 4.04 7.37 36.62
C GLN A 147 4.98 7.22 35.40
N GLY A 148 5.63 8.24 34.83
CA GLY A 148 5.96 9.58 35.28
C GLY A 148 7.47 9.79 35.05
N GLY A 149 7.86 10.84 34.31
CA GLY A 149 9.20 11.43 34.39
C GLY A 149 10.08 11.37 33.13
N SER A 150 10.14 12.52 32.44
CA SER A 150 11.30 13.23 31.83
C SER A 150 12.41 12.40 31.18
N ASP A 151 12.67 12.56 29.88
CA ASP A 151 13.45 13.67 29.27
C ASP A 151 14.80 13.93 29.96
N ASP A 152 15.87 13.27 29.49
CA ASP A 152 17.20 13.88 29.35
C ASP A 152 18.16 12.95 28.57
N LEU A 153 18.58 13.35 27.36
CA LEU A 153 19.66 12.70 26.61
C LEU A 153 20.75 13.76 26.33
N PRO A 154 21.96 13.61 26.86
CA PRO A 154 23.04 14.55 26.61
C PRO A 154 23.59 14.44 25.18
N PHE A 155 23.93 15.61 24.65
CA PHE A 155 24.57 15.92 23.36
C PHE A 155 25.98 15.33 23.22
#